data_AF-B6HE39-F1
#
_entry.id   AF-B6HE39-F1
#
_cell.length_a   1.000
_cell.length_b   1.000
_cell.length_c   1.000
_cell.angle_alpha   90.00
_cell.angle_beta   90.00
_cell.angle_gamma   90.00
#
_symmetry.space_group_name_H-M   'P 1'
#
loop_
_entity.id
_entity.type
_entity.pdbx_description
1 polymer ?
#
loop_
_entity_poly.entity_id
_entity_poly.type
_entity_poly.pdbx_seq_one_letter_code
_entity_poly.pdbx_strand_id
1 'polypeptide(L)'
;MLRPRCCSAPFSTLLLDPPPATPAVTDGFPACFRIRSNRVMLPANSIDEFISSELSLRRLEVLERHLWFAGEERSAWPLHHHILVGRKILITEQMDLHLLWANDGRLFIKPLSRFLLNPEFWSKKLSCEEPTKCKDHRPTPNTSGSPRTTNSTEPLCDRRSLRSCAMGFLYTYACLISYESDFRIANENNLLPCRSNGSTFSWEDWKKFVSEILAHYNKDDIHPRFHRAELRLARLNTIHRFTQLPLLEPYFRDWRNFGSVFRDNLTWLASATVFVALVLTAMQVGLATDQLKGSKSFMAASYGFTVFAILGPLCAFGLIILGVLHHLLKELPWLLRGEPTPLKSPPVSARSMSQV
;
A
#
# COMPACT_ATOMS: atom_id res chain seq x y z
N MET A 1 13.72 22.96 30.02
CA MET A 1 12.54 22.11 29.77
C MET A 1 12.66 21.52 28.38
N LEU A 2 12.90 20.20 28.26
CA LEU A 2 12.98 19.51 26.96
C LEU A 2 11.58 19.49 26.32
N ARG A 3 11.42 20.04 25.10
CA ARG A 3 10.17 19.93 24.35
C ARG A 3 9.88 18.45 24.04
N PRO A 4 8.61 18.00 24.08
CA PRO A 4 8.26 16.65 23.66
C PRO A 4 8.68 16.40 22.20
N ARG A 5 9.18 15.19 21.88
CA ARG A 5 9.62 14.80 20.52
C ARG A 5 8.53 14.97 19.44
N CYS A 6 7.26 14.98 19.84
CA CYS A 6 6.12 15.21 18.95
C CYS A 6 5.93 16.68 18.52
N CYS A 7 6.67 17.63 19.10
CA CYS A 7 6.45 19.07 18.87
C CYS A 7 7.49 19.73 17.95
N SER A 8 8.59 19.04 17.60
CA SER A 8 9.66 19.59 16.74
C SER A 8 9.81 18.84 15.41
N ALA A 9 10.44 19.49 14.42
CA ALA A 9 10.87 18.81 13.20
C ALA A 9 11.94 17.74 13.53
N PRO A 10 11.96 16.59 12.82
CA PRO A 10 12.93 15.52 13.08
C PRO A 10 14.33 15.78 12.48
N PHE A 11 14.50 16.88 11.75
CA PHE A 11 15.75 17.26 11.10
C PHE A 11 15.81 18.78 10.96
N SER A 12 17.04 19.29 10.80
CA SER A 12 17.33 20.71 10.55
C SER A 12 18.01 20.94 9.20
N THR A 13 18.54 19.87 8.59
CA THR A 13 19.22 19.89 7.30
C THR A 13 18.25 20.31 6.18
N LEU A 14 18.61 21.37 5.45
CA LEU A 14 17.88 21.81 4.25
C LEU A 14 18.49 21.14 3.02
N LEU A 15 17.84 20.08 2.54
CA LEU A 15 18.23 19.40 1.29
C LEU A 15 17.86 20.23 0.05
N LEU A 16 16.71 20.89 0.12
CA LEU A 16 16.19 21.78 -0.92
C LEU A 16 16.58 23.22 -0.64
N ASP A 17 16.48 24.07 -1.66
CA ASP A 17 16.79 25.50 -1.54
C ASP A 17 15.94 26.13 -0.42
N PRO A 18 16.50 27.15 0.28
CA PRO A 18 15.76 27.81 1.34
C PRO A 18 14.46 28.40 0.78
N PRO A 19 13.37 28.33 1.55
CA PRO A 19 12.10 28.89 1.13
C PRO A 19 12.26 30.38 0.78
N PRO A 20 11.52 30.90 -0.23
CA PRO A 20 11.48 32.34 -0.48
C PRO A 20 10.99 33.08 0.77
N ALA A 21 11.33 34.37 0.91
CA ALA A 21 11.05 35.19 2.10
C ALA A 21 9.58 35.19 2.58
N THR A 22 8.64 34.83 1.69
CA THR A 22 7.29 34.40 1.99
C THR A 22 7.05 33.00 1.42
N PRO A 23 7.30 31.92 2.17
CA PRO A 23 6.98 30.59 1.69
C PRO A 23 5.46 30.45 1.64
N ALA A 24 4.90 30.32 0.44
CA ALA A 24 3.61 29.68 0.33
C ALA A 24 3.76 28.28 0.92
N VAL A 25 2.98 27.94 1.96
CA VAL A 25 2.98 26.63 2.62
C VAL A 25 2.74 25.48 1.62
N THR A 26 2.25 25.82 0.42
CA THR A 26 1.96 24.93 -0.69
C THR A 26 3.16 24.65 -1.62
N ASP A 27 4.33 25.25 -1.38
CA ASP A 27 5.50 24.97 -2.19
C ASP A 27 5.91 23.49 -2.05
N GLY A 28 6.00 22.80 -3.18
CA GLY A 28 6.22 21.35 -3.24
C GLY A 28 4.97 20.46 -3.16
N PHE A 29 3.76 21.04 -3.18
CA PHE A 29 2.51 20.29 -3.37
C PHE A 29 2.26 19.96 -4.85
N PRO A 30 1.50 18.89 -5.16
CA PRO A 30 1.12 18.59 -6.54
C PRO A 30 0.16 19.65 -7.10
N ALA A 31 0.00 19.69 -8.43
CA ALA A 31 -0.93 20.62 -9.09
C ALA A 31 -2.39 20.41 -8.63
N CYS A 32 -2.79 19.15 -8.41
CA CYS A 32 -4.10 18.80 -7.88
C CYS A 32 -4.04 17.45 -7.16
N PHE A 33 -5.07 17.17 -6.36
CA PHE A 33 -5.25 15.86 -5.73
C PHE A 33 -6.70 15.42 -5.83
N ARG A 34 -6.93 14.11 -5.67
CA ARG A 34 -8.28 13.52 -5.70
C ARG A 34 -8.70 13.13 -4.29
N ILE A 35 -9.92 13.51 -3.92
CA ILE A 35 -10.55 13.04 -2.69
C ILE A 35 -11.40 11.80 -2.95
N ARG A 36 -11.90 11.18 -1.88
CA ARG A 36 -12.66 9.92 -1.94
C ARG A 36 -13.90 9.96 -2.83
N SER A 37 -14.55 11.11 -2.97
CA SER A 37 -15.69 11.31 -3.86
C SER A 37 -15.29 11.44 -5.34
N ASN A 38 -14.04 11.14 -5.68
CA ASN A 38 -13.42 11.29 -7.00
C ASN A 38 -13.42 12.73 -7.54
N ARG A 39 -13.66 13.72 -6.67
CA ARG A 39 -13.53 15.14 -6.99
C ARG A 39 -12.06 15.53 -6.99
N VAL A 40 -11.69 16.37 -7.95
CA VAL A 40 -10.34 16.95 -8.08
C VAL A 40 -10.32 18.27 -7.35
N MET A 41 -9.32 18.49 -6.50
CA MET A 41 -9.17 19.68 -5.67
C MET A 41 -7.75 20.24 -5.75
N LEU A 42 -7.62 21.54 -5.49
CA LEU A 42 -6.34 22.22 -5.38
C LEU A 42 -5.84 22.10 -3.93
N PRO A 43 -4.59 21.67 -3.68
CA PRO A 43 -4.04 21.59 -2.33
C PRO A 43 -4.10 22.91 -1.56
N ALA A 44 -3.95 24.05 -2.25
CA ALA A 44 -4.03 25.39 -1.65
C ALA A 44 -5.39 25.67 -0.98
N ASN A 45 -6.47 25.07 -1.47
CA ASN A 45 -7.82 25.30 -0.95
C ASN A 45 -8.15 24.38 0.24
N SER A 46 -7.43 23.27 0.41
CA SER A 46 -7.74 22.24 1.40
C SER A 46 -6.49 21.46 1.80
N ILE A 47 -5.57 22.16 2.48
CA ILE A 47 -4.25 21.60 2.84
C ILE A 47 -4.39 20.37 3.73
N ASP A 48 -5.26 20.40 4.74
CA ASP A 48 -5.35 19.30 5.70
C ASP A 48 -5.97 18.05 5.05
N GLU A 49 -6.98 18.21 4.18
CA GLU A 49 -7.50 17.09 3.38
C GLU A 49 -6.47 16.51 2.42
N PHE A 50 -5.64 17.38 1.80
CA PHE A 50 -4.55 16.93 0.96
C PHE A 50 -3.56 16.07 1.75
N ILE A 51 -3.09 16.55 2.91
CA ILE A 51 -2.12 15.81 3.74
C ILE A 51 -2.70 14.47 4.19
N SER A 52 -3.95 14.44 4.65
CA SER A 52 -4.60 13.21 5.09
C SER A 52 -4.85 12.23 3.94
N SER A 53 -5.02 12.72 2.70
CA SER A 53 -5.09 11.87 1.50
C SER A 53 -3.71 11.34 1.09
N GLU A 54 -2.71 12.22 1.07
CA GLU A 54 -1.35 11.96 0.61
C GLU A 54 -0.59 10.98 1.50
N LEU A 55 -0.77 11.06 2.83
CA LEU A 55 -0.19 10.15 3.82
C LEU A 55 -1.13 9.00 4.21
N SER A 56 -2.23 8.80 3.47
CA SER A 56 -3.25 7.81 3.84
C SER A 56 -2.74 6.38 3.65
N LEU A 57 -2.86 5.56 4.71
CA LEU A 57 -2.64 4.12 4.67
C LEU A 57 -3.94 3.32 4.79
N ARG A 58 -5.10 3.99 4.65
CA ARG A 58 -6.42 3.45 4.97
C ARG A 58 -6.70 2.06 4.41
N ARG A 59 -6.32 1.78 3.15
CA ARG A 59 -6.58 0.47 2.53
C ARG A 59 -5.76 -0.65 3.17
N LEU A 60 -4.56 -0.33 3.67
CA LEU A 60 -3.69 -1.27 4.37
C LEU A 60 -4.01 -1.38 5.86
N GLU A 61 -4.49 -0.31 6.48
CA GLU A 61 -4.92 -0.31 7.89
C GLU A 61 -5.99 -1.40 8.13
N VAL A 62 -6.91 -1.60 7.18
CA VAL A 62 -7.90 -2.68 7.29
C VAL A 62 -7.27 -4.08 7.29
N LEU A 63 -6.08 -4.21 6.71
CA LEU A 63 -5.31 -5.46 6.61
C LEU A 63 -4.22 -5.58 7.69
N GLU A 64 -4.09 -4.59 8.58
CA GLU A 64 -2.96 -4.45 9.51
C GLU A 64 -2.66 -5.72 10.30
N ARG A 65 -3.72 -6.34 10.86
CA ARG A 65 -3.64 -7.59 11.65
C ARG A 65 -3.06 -8.78 10.88
N HIS A 66 -3.10 -8.74 9.56
CA HIS A 66 -2.69 -9.84 8.68
C HIS A 66 -1.45 -9.51 7.85
N LEU A 67 -0.84 -8.32 8.02
CA LEU A 67 0.33 -7.91 7.23
C LEU A 67 1.52 -8.85 7.38
N TRP A 68 1.62 -9.59 8.51
CA TRP A 68 2.62 -10.63 8.73
C TRP A 68 2.63 -11.70 7.63
N PHE A 69 1.48 -11.98 6.99
CA PHE A 69 1.43 -12.91 5.87
C PHE A 69 2.04 -12.29 4.61
N ALA A 70 1.87 -10.99 4.40
CA ALA A 70 2.34 -10.27 3.21
C ALA A 70 3.83 -9.91 3.23
N GLY A 71 4.45 -9.82 4.40
CA GLY A 71 5.87 -9.52 4.53
C GLY A 71 6.38 -9.64 5.96
N GLU A 72 7.69 -9.78 6.06
CA GLU A 72 8.42 -9.93 7.31
C GLU A 72 8.68 -8.59 7.98
N GLU A 73 8.80 -8.59 9.30
CA GLU A 73 9.13 -7.41 10.08
C GLU A 73 10.62 -7.12 10.03
N ARG A 74 11.00 -6.18 9.17
CA ARG A 74 12.39 -5.80 8.91
C ARG A 74 12.46 -4.45 8.18
N SER A 75 13.62 -3.82 8.26
CA SER A 75 13.96 -2.61 7.51
C SER A 75 14.05 -2.88 6.00
N ALA A 76 13.87 -1.84 5.19
CA ALA A 76 13.90 -1.96 3.73
C ALA A 76 15.30 -2.35 3.25
N TRP A 77 15.36 -3.20 2.21
CA TRP A 77 16.63 -3.40 1.51
C TRP A 77 17.06 -2.14 0.75
N PRO A 78 18.37 -1.92 0.57
CA PRO A 78 18.86 -0.87 -0.30
C PRO A 78 18.43 -1.04 -1.77
N LEU A 79 18.38 0.05 -2.53
CA LEU A 79 17.88 0.06 -3.92
C LEU A 79 18.67 -0.86 -4.86
N HIS A 80 20.00 -0.88 -4.76
CA HIS A 80 20.84 -1.75 -5.59
C HIS A 80 20.51 -3.24 -5.38
N HIS A 81 20.12 -3.64 -4.17
CA HIS A 81 19.72 -5.02 -3.89
C HIS A 81 18.42 -5.38 -4.61
N HIS A 82 17.47 -4.45 -4.69
CA HIS A 82 16.25 -4.67 -5.46
C HIS A 82 16.54 -4.89 -6.95
N ILE A 83 17.46 -4.10 -7.53
CA ILE A 83 17.90 -4.27 -8.91
C ILE A 83 18.65 -5.61 -9.09
N LEU A 84 19.52 -5.96 -8.15
CA LEU A 84 20.26 -7.23 -8.16
C LEU A 84 19.33 -8.45 -8.21
N VAL A 85 18.23 -8.43 -7.47
CA VAL A 85 17.20 -9.49 -7.46
C VAL A 85 16.28 -9.42 -8.69
N GLY A 86 16.54 -8.51 -9.63
CA GLY A 86 15.80 -8.36 -10.88
C GLY A 86 14.50 -7.56 -10.75
N ARG A 87 14.34 -6.76 -9.68
CA ARG A 87 13.15 -5.92 -9.54
C ARG A 87 13.25 -4.66 -10.39
N LYS A 88 12.13 -4.29 -11.00
CA LYS A 88 11.98 -3.03 -11.74
C LYS A 88 11.27 -2.00 -10.86
N ILE A 89 11.93 -0.87 -10.62
CA ILE A 89 11.36 0.26 -9.87
C ILE A 89 10.26 0.91 -10.71
N LEU A 90 9.09 1.13 -10.11
CA LEU A 90 7.98 1.88 -10.69
C LEU A 90 7.48 2.95 -9.72
N ILE A 91 7.30 4.15 -10.25
CA ILE A 91 6.78 5.30 -9.49
C ILE A 91 5.29 5.11 -9.20
N THR A 92 4.90 5.41 -7.97
CA THR A 92 3.50 5.53 -7.52
C THR A 92 3.35 6.77 -6.67
N GLU A 93 2.26 7.53 -6.76
CA GLU A 93 2.01 8.61 -5.80
C GLU A 93 1.24 8.15 -4.56
N GLN A 94 0.76 6.90 -4.55
CA GLN A 94 -0.02 6.38 -3.43
C GLN A 94 0.90 5.87 -2.31
N MET A 95 0.71 6.37 -1.08
CA MET A 95 1.48 5.97 0.09
C MET A 95 1.29 4.48 0.43
N ASP A 96 0.08 3.96 0.26
CA ASP A 96 -0.25 2.56 0.53
C ASP A 96 0.39 1.57 -0.45
N LEU A 97 0.90 2.05 -1.59
CA LEU A 97 1.64 1.24 -2.55
C LEU A 97 3.17 1.33 -2.38
N HIS A 98 3.67 2.21 -1.52
CA HIS A 98 5.12 2.32 -1.29
C HIS A 98 5.69 0.99 -0.75
N LEU A 99 6.73 0.49 -1.42
CA LEU A 99 7.40 -0.80 -1.18
C LEU A 99 6.54 -2.05 -1.38
N LEU A 100 5.46 -1.96 -2.18
CA LEU A 100 4.79 -3.18 -2.65
C LEU A 100 5.55 -3.74 -3.84
N TRP A 101 5.63 -5.06 -3.92
CA TRP A 101 6.18 -5.71 -5.11
C TRP A 101 5.26 -6.79 -5.66
N ALA A 102 5.19 -6.85 -6.99
CA ALA A 102 4.38 -7.80 -7.73
C ALA A 102 5.21 -9.02 -8.17
N ASN A 103 4.55 -10.14 -8.42
CA ASN A 103 5.19 -11.41 -8.81
C ASN A 103 5.99 -11.31 -10.12
N ASP A 104 5.72 -10.31 -10.96
CA ASP A 104 6.43 -10.03 -12.21
C ASP A 104 7.68 -9.16 -12.03
N GLY A 105 8.13 -8.97 -10.78
CA GLY A 105 9.35 -8.25 -10.46
C GLY A 105 9.17 -6.74 -10.32
N ARG A 106 7.96 -6.17 -10.47
CA ARG A 106 7.76 -4.73 -10.28
C ARG A 106 7.77 -4.37 -8.80
N LEU A 107 8.52 -3.32 -8.44
CA LEU A 107 8.57 -2.72 -7.11
C LEU A 107 8.01 -1.30 -7.20
N PHE A 108 6.92 -1.04 -6.50
CA PHE A 108 6.27 0.26 -6.44
C PHE A 108 6.96 1.11 -5.37
N ILE A 109 7.48 2.28 -5.76
CA ILE A 109 8.13 3.22 -4.85
C ILE A 109 7.48 4.59 -5.04
N LYS A 110 6.98 5.15 -3.95
CA LYS A 110 6.57 6.56 -3.90
C LYS A 110 7.77 7.49 -3.86
N PRO A 111 7.93 8.46 -4.81
CA PRO A 111 8.98 9.47 -4.77
C PRO A 111 8.92 10.28 -3.48
N LEU A 112 10.08 10.75 -3.02
CA LEU A 112 10.19 11.52 -1.79
C LEU A 112 9.54 12.90 -1.97
N SER A 113 8.40 13.10 -1.31
CA SER A 113 7.62 14.34 -1.45
C SER A 113 8.40 15.55 -0.93
N ARG A 114 8.48 16.61 -1.75
CA ARG A 114 9.23 17.85 -1.45
C ARG A 114 8.84 18.47 -0.11
N PHE A 115 7.55 18.54 0.18
CA PHE A 115 7.04 19.14 1.41
C PHE A 115 7.47 18.39 2.68
N LEU A 116 7.78 17.09 2.59
CA LEU A 116 8.31 16.31 3.72
C LEU A 116 9.79 16.61 3.99
N LEU A 117 10.49 17.28 3.08
CA LEU A 117 11.87 17.74 3.25
C LEU A 117 11.96 19.17 3.81
N ASN A 118 10.83 19.80 4.12
CA ASN A 118 10.79 21.14 4.72
C ASN A 118 10.56 21.03 6.24
N PRO A 119 11.54 21.38 7.10
CA PRO A 119 11.38 21.33 8.56
C PRO A 119 10.19 22.15 9.08
N GLU A 120 9.88 23.29 8.47
CA GLU A 120 8.76 24.13 8.89
C GLU A 120 7.42 23.44 8.68
N PHE A 121 7.29 22.65 7.62
CA PHE A 121 6.08 21.88 7.35
C PHE A 121 5.79 20.90 8.49
N TRP A 122 6.82 20.22 9.00
CA TRP A 122 6.68 19.32 10.15
C TRP A 122 6.17 20.07 11.38
N SER A 123 6.80 21.20 11.71
CA SER A 123 6.40 22.01 12.87
C SER A 123 4.98 22.58 12.76
N LYS A 124 4.54 22.99 11.56
CA LYS A 124 3.24 23.63 11.34
C LYS A 124 2.09 22.63 11.15
N LYS A 125 2.34 21.49 10.51
CA LYS A 125 1.29 20.56 10.04
C LYS A 125 1.33 19.16 10.63
N LEU A 126 2.50 18.69 11.08
CA LEU A 126 2.67 17.33 11.62
C LEU A 126 2.98 17.31 13.13
N SER A 127 3.22 18.46 13.76
CA SER A 127 3.39 18.55 15.20
C SER A 127 2.06 18.74 15.93
N CYS A 128 1.94 18.12 17.10
CA CYS A 128 0.82 18.36 18.00
C CYS A 128 1.12 19.58 18.88
N GLU A 129 0.16 20.52 18.96
CA GLU A 129 0.29 21.75 19.77
C GLU A 129 0.19 21.46 21.28
N GLU A 130 -0.53 20.40 21.68
CA GLU A 130 -0.69 20.00 23.08
C GLU A 130 -0.32 18.51 23.29
N PRO A 131 0.70 18.19 24.11
CA PRO A 131 1.06 16.81 24.44
C PRO A 131 -0.02 16.08 25.26
N THR A 132 -0.92 16.82 25.92
CA THR A 132 -1.93 16.28 26.85
C THR A 132 -3.16 15.68 26.16
N LYS A 133 -3.51 16.12 24.95
CA LYS A 133 -4.58 15.53 24.12
C LYS A 133 -4.13 14.29 23.32
N CYS A 134 -2.82 14.04 23.27
CA CYS A 134 -2.22 12.92 22.53
C CYS A 134 -1.77 11.82 23.50
N LYS A 135 -2.62 11.37 24.42
CA LYS A 135 -2.24 10.25 25.29
C LYS A 135 -2.13 8.96 24.46
N ASP A 136 -1.09 8.19 24.76
CA ASP A 136 -0.81 6.87 24.20
C ASP A 136 -1.97 5.92 24.51
N HIS A 137 -2.79 5.59 23.51
CA HIS A 137 -3.63 4.41 23.60
C HIS A 137 -2.75 3.18 23.37
N ARG A 138 -1.99 2.78 24.39
CA ARG A 138 -1.46 1.42 24.47
C ARG A 138 -2.66 0.51 24.77
N PRO A 139 -2.98 -0.49 23.94
CA PRO A 139 -3.94 -1.51 24.36
C PRO A 139 -3.24 -2.35 25.43
N THR A 140 -3.45 -2.00 26.70
CA THR A 140 -3.04 -2.84 27.82
C THR A 140 -3.94 -4.07 27.86
N PRO A 141 -3.39 -5.30 27.88
CA PRO A 141 -4.19 -6.46 28.18
C PRO A 141 -4.51 -6.46 29.68
N ASN A 142 -5.80 -6.42 29.98
CA ASN A 142 -6.46 -6.95 31.18
C ASN A 142 -6.13 -6.26 32.52
N THR A 143 -7.09 -5.49 33.03
CA THR A 143 -7.39 -5.47 34.46
C THR A 143 -8.90 -5.37 34.63
N SER A 144 -9.47 -6.41 35.23
CA SER A 144 -10.88 -6.53 35.59
C SER A 144 -11.30 -5.43 36.57
N GLY A 145 -12.25 -4.59 36.17
CA GLY A 145 -12.83 -3.59 37.07
C GLY A 145 -13.96 -2.76 36.43
N SER A 146 -15.20 -3.22 36.64
CA SER A 146 -16.48 -2.49 36.56
C SER A 146 -16.94 -1.87 35.22
N PRO A 147 -18.19 -2.12 34.76
CA PRO A 147 -18.72 -1.53 33.53
C PRO A 147 -19.12 -0.06 33.77
N ARG A 148 -18.31 0.88 33.28
CA ARG A 148 -18.76 2.26 33.05
C ARG A 148 -19.08 2.44 31.57
N THR A 149 -20.37 2.61 31.32
CA THR A 149 -20.98 3.09 30.07
C THR A 149 -20.48 4.49 29.73
N THR A 150 -19.55 4.59 28.78
CA THR A 150 -19.36 5.79 27.95
C THR A 150 -18.96 5.35 26.55
N ASN A 151 -19.93 5.37 25.64
CA ASN A 151 -19.72 5.27 24.19
C ASN A 151 -19.08 6.57 23.70
N SER A 152 -17.76 6.65 23.73
CA SER A 152 -16.99 7.68 23.02
C SER A 152 -15.56 7.17 22.83
N THR A 153 -15.35 6.38 21.78
CA THR A 153 -14.02 6.11 21.23
C THR A 153 -13.49 7.45 20.71
N GLU A 154 -12.77 8.21 21.55
CA GLU A 154 -12.17 9.47 21.11
C GLU A 154 -11.13 9.19 20.01
N PRO A 155 -11.15 9.94 18.89
CA PRO A 155 -10.21 9.72 17.80
C PRO A 155 -8.80 10.08 18.25
N LEU A 156 -7.86 9.15 18.04
CA LEU A 156 -6.42 9.44 18.04
C LEU A 156 -6.17 10.76 17.31
N CYS A 157 -5.31 11.61 17.87
CA CYS A 157 -4.98 12.89 17.24
C CYS A 157 -4.49 12.64 15.80
N ASP A 158 -5.30 13.04 14.81
CA ASP A 158 -5.09 12.75 13.38
C ASP A 158 -3.66 13.12 12.93
N ARG A 159 -3.15 14.26 13.43
CA ARG A 159 -1.78 14.75 13.18
C ARG A 159 -0.68 13.80 13.69
N ARG A 160 -0.88 13.10 14.81
CA ARG A 160 0.11 12.13 15.31
C ARG A 160 0.21 10.92 14.40
N SER A 161 -0.93 10.44 13.87
CA SER A 161 -0.96 9.36 12.88
C SER A 161 -0.28 9.78 11.58
N LEU A 162 -0.56 11.00 11.11
CA LEU A 162 0.11 11.56 9.92
C LEU A 162 1.63 11.68 10.13
N ARG A 163 2.06 12.14 11.31
CA ARG A 163 3.48 12.23 11.66
C ARG A 163 4.15 10.86 11.71
N SER A 164 3.52 9.86 12.33
CA SER A 164 4.07 8.50 12.43
C SER A 164 4.18 7.83 11.05
N CYS A 165 3.24 8.13 10.15
CA CYS A 165 3.29 7.72 8.75
C CYS A 165 4.45 8.41 8.00
N ALA A 166 4.54 9.74 8.07
CA ALA A 166 5.60 10.50 7.43
C ALA A 166 7.00 10.09 7.94
N MET A 167 7.14 9.83 9.24
CA MET A 167 8.42 9.40 9.82
C MET A 167 8.80 8.00 9.35
N GLY A 168 7.82 7.08 9.29
CA GLY A 168 8.03 5.75 8.71
C GLY A 168 8.47 5.81 7.25
N PHE A 169 7.88 6.71 6.46
CA PHE A 169 8.25 6.94 5.07
C PHE A 169 9.65 7.55 4.90
N LEU A 170 10.05 8.51 5.75
CA LEU A 170 11.44 9.02 5.72
C LEU A 170 12.45 7.93 6.12
N TYR A 171 12.09 7.10 7.10
CA TYR A 171 12.92 5.97 7.51
C TYR A 171 13.12 4.95 6.38
N THR A 172 12.08 4.61 5.61
CA THR A 172 12.24 3.70 4.47
C THR A 172 13.23 4.25 3.46
N TYR A 173 13.22 5.56 3.20
CA TYR A 173 14.20 6.21 2.33
C TYR A 173 15.63 6.18 2.87
N ALA A 174 15.81 6.36 4.19
CA ALA A 174 17.11 6.19 4.83
C ALA A 174 17.67 4.77 4.64
N CYS A 175 16.81 3.74 4.66
CA CYS A 175 17.21 2.35 4.39
C CYS A 175 17.45 2.08 2.90
N LEU A 176 16.56 2.56 2.02
CA LEU A 176 16.66 2.38 0.56
C LEU A 176 17.95 2.99 0.01
N ILE A 177 18.37 4.14 0.54
CA ILE A 177 19.52 4.91 0.08
C ILE A 177 20.66 4.84 1.10
N SER A 178 21.14 3.61 1.33
CA SER A 178 22.21 3.33 2.29
C SER A 178 23.61 3.62 1.72
N TYR A 179 23.79 3.41 0.42
CA TYR A 179 25.08 3.58 -0.26
C TYR A 179 25.03 4.67 -1.33
N GLU A 180 26.19 5.18 -1.72
CA GLU A 180 26.29 6.18 -2.79
C GLU A 180 25.83 5.63 -4.16
N SER A 181 25.98 4.32 -4.40
CA SER A 181 25.35 3.67 -5.56
C SER A 181 23.82 3.77 -5.51
N ASP A 182 23.20 3.56 -4.35
CA ASP A 182 21.75 3.73 -4.20
C ASP A 182 21.31 5.17 -4.41
N PHE A 183 22.13 6.13 -3.96
CA PHE A 183 21.86 7.54 -4.18
C PHE A 183 21.80 7.89 -5.67
N ARG A 184 22.76 7.38 -6.46
CA ARG A 184 22.74 7.52 -7.92
C ARG A 184 21.51 6.85 -8.55
N ILE A 185 21.20 5.61 -8.14
CA ILE A 185 20.02 4.87 -8.60
C ILE A 185 18.72 5.64 -8.30
N ALA A 186 18.62 6.23 -7.10
CA ALA A 186 17.44 7.00 -6.69
C ALA A 186 17.24 8.25 -7.56
N ASN A 187 18.33 8.96 -7.88
CA ASN A 187 18.30 10.11 -8.78
C ASN A 187 17.95 9.71 -10.22
N GLU A 188 18.56 8.64 -10.75
CA GLU A 188 18.26 8.11 -12.09
C GLU A 188 16.79 7.71 -12.25
N ASN A 189 16.18 7.18 -11.18
CA ASN A 189 14.78 6.80 -11.15
C ASN A 189 13.83 7.94 -10.71
N ASN A 190 14.32 9.18 -10.58
CA ASN A 190 13.56 10.35 -10.15
C ASN A 190 12.79 10.14 -8.81
N LEU A 191 13.38 9.37 -7.89
CA LEU A 191 12.81 9.12 -6.56
C LEU A 191 13.10 10.28 -5.61
N LEU A 192 14.15 11.05 -5.85
CA LEU A 192 14.54 12.21 -5.06
C LEU A 192 14.16 13.51 -5.78
N PRO A 193 13.66 14.52 -5.05
CA PRO A 193 13.35 15.81 -5.64
C PRO A 193 14.62 16.61 -5.99
N CYS A 194 14.59 17.31 -7.11
CA CYS A 194 15.64 18.25 -7.51
C CYS A 194 15.48 19.62 -6.83
N ARG A 195 16.56 20.38 -6.71
CA ARG A 195 16.53 21.80 -6.29
C ARG A 195 15.84 22.67 -7.37
N SER A 196 15.54 23.93 -7.04
CA SER A 196 14.86 24.87 -7.94
C SER A 196 15.63 25.13 -9.24
N ASN A 197 16.95 25.03 -9.19
CA ASN A 197 17.85 25.12 -10.35
C ASN A 197 17.95 23.81 -11.16
N GLY A 198 17.17 22.78 -10.82
CA GLY A 198 17.21 21.47 -11.48
C GLY A 198 18.36 20.56 -11.05
N SER A 199 19.22 20.98 -10.10
CA SER A 199 20.33 20.16 -9.62
C SER A 199 19.92 19.18 -8.52
N THR A 200 20.59 18.04 -8.42
CA THR A 200 20.48 17.11 -7.30
C THR A 200 21.27 17.63 -6.10
N PHE A 201 20.78 17.38 -4.88
CA PHE A 201 21.58 17.65 -3.67
C PHE A 201 22.77 16.67 -3.53
N SER A 202 23.73 17.00 -2.68
CA SER A 202 24.97 16.20 -2.56
C SER A 202 24.77 14.97 -1.67
N TRP A 203 25.64 13.97 -1.85
CA TRP A 203 25.69 12.79 -0.97
C TRP A 203 26.00 13.17 0.49
N GLU A 204 26.82 14.21 0.71
CA GLU A 204 27.13 14.71 2.05
C GLU A 204 25.89 15.31 2.75
N ASP A 205 25.06 16.04 2.00
CA ASP A 205 23.79 16.58 2.51
C ASP A 205 22.84 15.44 2.88
N TRP A 206 22.77 14.40 2.05
CA TRP A 206 21.97 13.21 2.33
C TRP A 206 22.43 12.48 3.60
N LYS A 207 23.75 12.28 3.79
CA LYS A 207 24.29 11.65 5.01
C LYS A 207 23.92 12.43 6.27
N LYS A 208 24.02 13.76 6.24
CA LYS A 208 23.62 14.62 7.36
C LYS A 208 22.13 14.47 7.67
N PHE A 209 21.29 14.54 6.64
CA PHE A 209 19.85 14.35 6.78
C PHE A 209 19.51 12.98 7.37
N VAL A 210 20.06 11.89 6.84
CA VAL A 210 19.84 10.53 7.35
C VAL A 210 20.29 10.40 8.81
N SER A 211 21.43 10.99 9.18
CA SER A 211 21.90 10.98 10.56
C SER A 211 20.90 11.64 11.53
N GLU A 212 20.28 12.76 11.13
CA GLU A 212 19.26 13.42 11.94
C GLU A 212 17.97 12.58 12.05
N ILE A 213 17.52 11.98 10.94
CA ILE A 213 16.34 11.09 10.93
C ILE A 213 16.55 9.88 11.82
N LEU A 214 17.70 9.22 11.73
CA LEU A 214 18.01 8.04 12.55
C LEU A 214 18.18 8.39 14.04
N ALA A 215 18.68 9.58 14.37
CA ALA A 215 18.74 10.05 15.76
C ALA A 215 17.34 10.25 16.38
N HIS A 216 16.35 10.60 15.57
CA HIS A 216 14.95 10.78 15.99
C HIS A 216 14.08 9.54 15.77
N TYR A 217 14.63 8.49 15.17
CA TYR A 217 13.90 7.26 14.89
C TYR A 217 13.61 6.50 16.19
N ASN A 218 12.35 6.16 16.38
CA ASN A 218 11.90 5.22 17.39
C ASN A 218 10.85 4.30 16.78
N LYS A 219 11.00 2.99 16.97
CA LYS A 219 10.11 1.98 16.38
C LYS A 219 8.67 2.16 16.85
N ASP A 220 8.47 2.53 18.10
CA ASP A 220 7.13 2.68 18.71
C ASP A 220 6.39 3.93 18.21
N ASP A 221 7.11 4.92 17.68
CA ASP A 221 6.55 6.19 17.19
C ASP A 221 6.18 6.13 15.69
N ILE A 222 6.38 4.98 15.05
CA ILE A 222 6.21 4.78 13.61
C ILE A 222 4.99 3.94 13.33
N HIS A 223 4.27 4.30 12.27
CA HIS A 223 3.08 3.56 11.86
C HIS A 223 3.44 2.08 11.59
N PRO A 224 2.73 1.09 12.15
CA PRO A 224 3.09 -0.34 12.10
C PRO A 224 3.31 -0.90 10.69
N ARG A 225 2.68 -0.26 9.71
CA ARG A 225 2.94 -0.51 8.29
C ARG A 225 4.43 -0.48 7.92
N PHE A 226 5.18 0.50 8.40
CA PHE A 226 6.59 0.70 8.01
C PHE A 226 7.57 -0.19 8.79
N HIS A 227 7.10 -0.94 9.80
CA HIS A 227 7.91 -2.02 10.40
C HIS A 227 8.14 -3.17 9.42
N ARG A 228 7.31 -3.27 8.38
CA ARG A 228 7.41 -4.26 7.31
C ARG A 228 7.61 -3.51 6.01
N ALA A 229 8.88 -3.33 5.64
CA ALA A 229 9.24 -2.56 4.45
C ALA A 229 8.57 -3.11 3.18
N GLU A 230 9.05 -4.24 2.65
CA GLU A 230 8.56 -4.76 1.38
C GLU A 230 7.44 -5.78 1.57
N LEU A 231 6.26 -5.44 1.05
CA LEU A 231 5.12 -6.37 1.07
C LEU A 231 4.86 -6.96 -0.31
N ARG A 232 4.59 -8.27 -0.33
CA ARG A 232 4.23 -8.97 -1.57
C ARG A 232 2.77 -8.70 -1.92
N LEU A 233 2.54 -8.04 -3.05
CA LEU A 233 1.20 -7.65 -3.51
C LEU A 233 0.29 -8.88 -3.71
N ALA A 234 0.82 -10.00 -4.19
CA ALA A 234 0.06 -11.24 -4.34
C ALA A 234 -0.55 -11.70 -3.02
N ARG A 235 0.24 -11.65 -1.93
CA ARG A 235 -0.22 -12.04 -0.59
C ARG A 235 -1.20 -11.04 -0.02
N LEU A 236 -1.02 -9.74 -0.24
CA LEU A 236 -2.01 -8.72 0.12
C LEU A 236 -3.35 -8.93 -0.59
N ASN A 237 -3.32 -9.27 -1.89
CA ASN A 237 -4.52 -9.60 -2.64
C ASN A 237 -5.22 -10.85 -2.07
N THR A 238 -4.45 -11.88 -1.67
CA THR A 238 -4.99 -13.05 -0.98
C THR A 238 -5.67 -12.66 0.33
N ILE A 239 -4.98 -11.91 1.22
CA ILE A 239 -5.56 -11.48 2.50
C ILE A 239 -6.84 -10.68 2.27
N HIS A 240 -6.82 -9.70 1.37
CA HIS A 240 -7.99 -8.86 1.10
C HIS A 240 -9.19 -9.69 0.62
N ARG A 241 -8.96 -10.66 -0.28
CA ARG A 241 -10.02 -11.58 -0.76
C ARG A 241 -10.67 -12.40 0.35
N PHE A 242 -9.93 -12.76 1.40
CA PHE A 242 -10.42 -13.63 2.48
C PHE A 242 -10.85 -12.88 3.74
N THR A 243 -10.52 -11.59 3.87
CA THR A 243 -10.79 -10.80 5.09
C THR A 243 -11.71 -9.62 4.86
N GLN A 244 -11.89 -9.16 3.62
CA GLN A 244 -12.69 -7.97 3.30
C GLN A 244 -13.91 -8.32 2.46
N LEU A 245 -15.04 -7.68 2.79
CA LEU A 245 -16.27 -7.72 1.99
C LEU A 245 -16.31 -6.50 1.05
N PRO A 246 -16.69 -6.65 -0.23
CA PRO A 246 -17.10 -7.90 -0.88
C PRO A 246 -15.91 -8.85 -1.13
N LEU A 247 -16.13 -10.13 -0.82
CA LEU A 247 -15.18 -11.21 -1.14
C LEU A 247 -14.95 -11.19 -2.66
N LEU A 248 -13.69 -11.45 -3.08
CA LEU A 248 -13.19 -11.45 -4.47
C LEU A 248 -12.66 -10.11 -5.02
N GLU A 249 -12.92 -8.96 -4.40
CA GLU A 249 -12.27 -7.70 -4.83
C GLU A 249 -10.78 -7.74 -4.41
N PRO A 250 -9.81 -7.53 -5.31
CA PRO A 250 -8.39 -7.50 -4.95
C PRO A 250 -8.02 -6.19 -4.25
N TYR A 251 -6.97 -6.21 -3.40
CA TYR A 251 -6.46 -5.03 -2.72
C TYR A 251 -6.06 -3.95 -3.74
N PHE A 252 -5.22 -4.29 -4.73
CA PHE A 252 -4.89 -3.41 -5.85
C PHE A 252 -5.16 -4.13 -7.18
N ARG A 253 -6.01 -3.52 -8.00
CA ARG A 253 -6.42 -4.04 -9.30
C ARG A 253 -5.47 -3.50 -10.37
N ASP A 254 -4.42 -4.26 -10.67
CA ASP A 254 -3.62 -3.96 -11.84
C ASP A 254 -4.39 -4.38 -13.10
N TRP A 255 -4.92 -3.39 -13.82
CA TRP A 255 -5.74 -3.58 -15.02
C TRP A 255 -5.04 -4.42 -16.10
N ARG A 256 -3.70 -4.48 -16.09
CA ARG A 256 -2.91 -5.27 -17.06
C ARG A 256 -2.80 -6.76 -16.74
N ASN A 257 -3.26 -7.20 -15.56
CA ASN A 257 -2.92 -8.52 -14.99
C ASN A 257 -4.10 -9.50 -14.85
N PHE A 258 -5.17 -9.36 -15.63
CA PHE A 258 -6.23 -10.38 -15.68
C PHE A 258 -5.63 -11.78 -15.98
N GLY A 259 -4.61 -11.84 -16.85
CA GLY A 259 -3.87 -13.06 -17.16
C GLY A 259 -3.04 -13.62 -15.99
N SER A 260 -2.51 -12.78 -15.08
CA SER A 260 -1.72 -13.27 -13.94
C SER A 260 -2.61 -13.81 -12.82
N VAL A 261 -3.80 -13.22 -12.62
CA VAL A 261 -4.81 -13.78 -11.69
C VAL A 261 -5.27 -15.14 -12.18
N PHE A 262 -5.52 -15.27 -13.49
CA PHE A 262 -5.89 -16.55 -14.09
C PHE A 262 -4.75 -17.57 -13.96
N ARG A 263 -3.52 -17.20 -14.32
CA ARG A 263 -2.36 -18.09 -14.30
C ARG A 263 -1.94 -18.51 -12.88
N ASP A 264 -1.93 -17.60 -11.91
CA ASP A 264 -1.59 -17.92 -10.52
C ASP A 264 -2.67 -18.84 -9.89
N ASN A 265 -3.96 -18.56 -10.15
CA ASN A 265 -5.05 -19.43 -9.70
C ASN A 265 -5.01 -20.80 -10.41
N LEU A 266 -4.74 -20.83 -11.72
CA LEU A 266 -4.68 -22.06 -12.51
C LEU A 266 -3.47 -22.92 -12.11
N THR A 267 -2.32 -22.31 -11.79
CA THR A 267 -1.13 -23.05 -11.36
C THR A 267 -1.37 -23.71 -9.99
N TRP A 268 -2.02 -23.00 -9.07
CA TRP A 268 -2.38 -23.57 -7.77
C TRP A 268 -3.44 -24.68 -7.91
N LEU A 269 -4.49 -24.45 -8.71
CA LEU A 269 -5.52 -25.45 -9.00
C LEU A 269 -4.92 -26.69 -9.67
N ALA A 270 -4.09 -26.51 -10.71
CA ALA A 270 -3.44 -27.61 -11.40
C ALA A 270 -2.52 -28.41 -10.46
N SER A 271 -1.72 -27.73 -9.63
CA SER A 271 -0.87 -28.40 -8.64
C SER A 271 -1.70 -29.20 -7.62
N ALA A 272 -2.80 -28.62 -7.12
CA ALA A 272 -3.72 -29.31 -6.22
C ALA A 272 -4.40 -30.51 -6.90
N THR A 273 -4.84 -30.37 -8.15
CA THR A 273 -5.42 -31.45 -8.95
C THR A 273 -4.42 -32.58 -9.18
N VAL A 274 -3.17 -32.26 -9.53
CA VAL A 274 -2.10 -33.26 -9.69
C VAL A 274 -1.85 -33.98 -8.37
N PHE A 275 -1.75 -33.26 -7.25
CA PHE A 275 -1.56 -33.87 -5.93
C PHE A 275 -2.74 -34.79 -5.56
N VAL A 276 -3.98 -34.35 -5.76
CA VAL A 276 -5.18 -35.16 -5.52
C VAL A 276 -5.20 -36.39 -6.42
N ALA A 277 -4.84 -36.27 -7.70
CA ALA A 277 -4.74 -37.39 -8.63
C ALA A 277 -3.67 -38.39 -8.16
N LEU A 278 -2.50 -37.94 -7.70
CA LEU A 278 -1.48 -38.80 -7.12
C LEU A 278 -2.01 -39.57 -5.90
N VAL A 279 -2.70 -38.90 -4.98
CA VAL A 279 -3.31 -39.57 -3.82
C VAL A 279 -4.35 -40.60 -4.27
N LEU A 280 -5.21 -40.27 -5.23
CA LEU A 280 -6.19 -41.21 -5.78
C LEU A 280 -5.53 -42.44 -6.40
N THR A 281 -4.43 -42.27 -7.16
CA THR A 281 -3.71 -43.41 -7.73
C THR A 281 -3.12 -44.32 -6.63
N ALA A 282 -2.57 -43.75 -5.56
CA ALA A 282 -2.10 -44.54 -4.42
C ALA A 282 -3.25 -45.27 -3.70
N MET A 283 -4.41 -44.62 -3.56
CA MET A 283 -5.60 -45.25 -2.99
C MET A 283 -6.13 -46.39 -3.86
N GLN A 284 -6.11 -46.24 -5.19
CA GLN A 284 -6.48 -47.29 -6.13
C GLN A 284 -5.58 -48.53 -5.97
N VAL A 285 -4.27 -48.33 -5.79
CA VAL A 285 -3.32 -49.41 -5.50
C VAL A 285 -3.64 -50.07 -4.15
N GLY A 286 -3.94 -49.28 -3.11
CA GLY A 286 -4.33 -49.81 -1.81
C GLY A 286 -5.60 -50.69 -1.88
N LEU A 287 -6.63 -50.22 -2.59
CA LEU A 287 -7.88 -50.96 -2.80
C LEU A 287 -7.71 -52.26 -3.60
N ALA A 288 -6.63 -52.38 -4.37
CA ALA A 288 -6.30 -53.59 -5.11
C ALA A 288 -5.64 -54.68 -4.25
N THR A 289 -5.18 -54.35 -3.03
CA THR A 289 -4.56 -55.34 -2.13
C THR A 289 -5.59 -56.00 -1.21
N ASP A 290 -5.48 -57.31 -1.00
CA ASP A 290 -6.45 -58.06 -0.17
C ASP A 290 -6.48 -57.61 1.30
N GLN A 291 -5.35 -57.11 1.83
CA GLN A 291 -5.26 -56.61 3.20
C GLN A 291 -6.06 -55.31 3.42
N LEU A 292 -5.99 -54.36 2.49
CA LEU A 292 -6.63 -53.06 2.63
C LEU A 292 -8.06 -53.05 2.07
N LYS A 293 -8.34 -53.85 1.04
CA LYS A 293 -9.69 -54.02 0.47
C LYS A 293 -10.69 -54.58 1.49
N GLY A 294 -10.25 -55.45 2.39
CA GLY A 294 -11.08 -56.00 3.47
C GLY A 294 -11.40 -55.01 4.59
N SER A 295 -10.68 -53.89 4.68
CA SER A 295 -10.86 -52.90 5.75
C SER A 295 -11.98 -51.90 5.42
N LYS A 296 -13.07 -51.96 6.19
CA LYS A 296 -14.20 -51.03 6.05
C LYS A 296 -13.82 -49.56 6.25
N SER A 297 -12.84 -49.28 7.12
CA SER A 297 -12.38 -47.90 7.36
C SER A 297 -11.64 -47.33 6.15
N PHE A 298 -10.82 -48.15 5.48
CA PHE A 298 -10.09 -47.75 4.29
C PHE A 298 -11.02 -47.55 3.08
N MET A 299 -12.03 -48.41 2.93
CA MET A 299 -13.07 -48.26 1.91
C MET A 299 -13.86 -46.94 2.10
N ALA A 300 -14.26 -46.62 3.33
CA ALA A 300 -14.98 -45.39 3.63
C ALA A 300 -14.13 -44.13 3.35
N ALA A 301 -12.85 -44.14 3.74
CA ALA A 301 -11.93 -43.05 3.46
C ALA A 301 -11.71 -42.86 1.95
N SER A 302 -11.54 -43.95 1.20
CA SER A 302 -11.39 -43.93 -0.26
C SER A 302 -12.62 -43.38 -0.98
N TYR A 303 -13.81 -43.78 -0.53
CA TYR A 303 -15.07 -43.24 -1.05
C TYR A 303 -15.19 -41.74 -0.79
N GLY A 304 -14.98 -41.30 0.45
CA GLY A 304 -15.08 -39.88 0.81
C GLY A 304 -14.10 -39.01 0.05
N PHE A 305 -12.84 -39.45 -0.08
CA PHE A 305 -11.82 -38.72 -0.82
C PHE A 305 -12.12 -38.65 -2.32
N THR A 306 -12.69 -39.72 -2.90
CA THR A 306 -13.13 -39.73 -4.31
C THR A 306 -14.23 -38.72 -4.57
N VAL A 307 -15.25 -38.68 -3.71
CA VAL A 307 -16.34 -37.69 -3.79
C VAL A 307 -15.79 -36.27 -3.68
N PHE A 308 -14.87 -36.03 -2.73
CA PHE A 308 -14.19 -34.74 -2.58
C PHE A 308 -13.38 -34.35 -3.83
N ALA A 309 -12.62 -35.28 -4.42
CA ALA A 309 -11.81 -35.03 -5.60
C ALA A 309 -12.63 -34.67 -6.84
N ILE A 310 -13.89 -35.13 -6.91
CA ILE A 310 -14.82 -34.79 -8.00
C ILE A 310 -15.50 -33.44 -7.71
N LEU A 311 -16.16 -33.32 -6.55
CA LEU A 311 -16.97 -32.14 -6.22
C LEU A 311 -16.13 -30.90 -5.90
N GLY A 312 -14.96 -31.07 -5.27
CA GLY A 312 -14.09 -29.97 -4.84
C GLY A 312 -13.69 -29.06 -6.00
N PRO A 313 -13.06 -29.58 -7.08
CA PRO A 313 -12.71 -28.80 -8.25
C PRO A 313 -13.94 -28.19 -8.94
N LEU A 314 -15.05 -28.92 -9.07
CA LEU A 314 -16.28 -28.43 -9.70
C LEU A 314 -16.86 -27.23 -8.94
N CYS A 315 -16.94 -27.31 -7.61
CA CYS A 315 -17.37 -26.20 -6.77
C CYS A 315 -16.43 -25.00 -6.87
N ALA A 316 -15.11 -25.23 -6.84
CA ALA A 316 -14.12 -24.16 -6.96
C ALA A 316 -14.21 -23.43 -8.31
N PHE A 317 -14.30 -24.18 -9.43
CA PHE A 317 -14.51 -23.60 -10.75
C PHE A 317 -15.86 -22.87 -10.86
N GLY A 318 -16.93 -23.44 -10.31
CA GLY A 318 -18.24 -22.80 -10.25
C GLY A 318 -18.23 -21.45 -9.53
N LEU A 319 -17.56 -21.37 -8.37
CA LEU A 319 -17.38 -20.11 -7.63
C LEU A 319 -16.58 -19.08 -8.42
N ILE A 320 -15.53 -19.49 -9.15
CA ILE A 320 -14.76 -18.59 -10.02
C ILE A 320 -15.65 -18.02 -11.13
N ILE A 321 -16.41 -18.87 -11.82
CA ILE A 321 -17.32 -18.44 -12.90
C ILE A 321 -18.40 -17.51 -12.36
N LEU A 322 -19.00 -17.84 -11.22
CA LEU A 322 -20.01 -17.00 -10.57
C LEU A 322 -19.45 -15.64 -10.19
N GLY A 323 -18.21 -15.60 -9.68
CA GLY A 323 -17.50 -14.36 -9.36
C GLY A 323 -17.24 -13.49 -10.60
N VAL A 324 -16.82 -14.10 -11.71
CA VAL A 324 -16.64 -13.41 -13.00
C VAL A 324 -17.98 -12.89 -13.52
N LEU A 325 -19.05 -13.69 -13.44
CA LEU A 325 -20.38 -13.31 -13.91
C LEU A 325 -20.96 -12.16 -13.07
N HIS A 326 -20.85 -12.23 -11.74
CA HIS A 326 -21.24 -11.13 -10.86
C HIS A 326 -20.47 -9.86 -11.19
N HIS A 327 -19.18 -9.98 -11.49
CA HIS A 327 -18.38 -8.83 -11.87
C HIS A 327 -18.82 -8.23 -13.21
N LEU A 328 -19.03 -9.06 -14.23
CA LEU A 328 -19.56 -8.62 -15.53
C LEU A 328 -20.94 -7.98 -15.39
N LEU A 329 -21.83 -8.56 -14.58
CA LEU A 329 -23.16 -8.01 -14.29
C LEU A 329 -23.10 -6.67 -13.55
N LYS A 330 -22.08 -6.44 -12.72
CA LYS A 330 -21.84 -5.15 -12.05
C LYS A 330 -21.29 -4.08 -12.99
N GLU A 331 -20.51 -4.48 -14.00
CA GLU A 331 -19.94 -3.58 -15.02
C GLU A 331 -20.93 -3.32 -16.18
N LEU A 332 -21.90 -4.21 -16.40
CA LEU A 332 -22.91 -4.13 -17.46
C LEU A 332 -23.75 -2.83 -17.45
N PRO A 333 -24.17 -2.26 -16.30
CA PRO A 333 -24.91 -0.99 -16.27
C PRO A 333 -24.07 0.23 -16.66
N TRP A 334 -22.74 0.10 -16.64
CA TRP A 334 -21.80 1.12 -17.12
C TRP A 334 -21.56 0.97 -18.63
N LEU A 335 -21.46 -0.26 -19.14
CA LEU A 335 -21.33 -0.54 -20.58
C LEU A 335 -22.62 -0.30 -21.39
N LEU A 336 -23.79 -0.59 -20.82
CA LEU A 336 -25.10 -0.34 -21.45
C LEU A 336 -25.50 1.14 -21.41
N ARG A 337 -24.95 1.93 -20.47
CA ARG A 337 -24.96 3.39 -20.56
C ARG A 337 -23.87 3.80 -21.53
N GLY A 338 -24.18 3.75 -22.82
CA GLY A 338 -23.37 4.36 -23.88
C GLY A 338 -23.36 5.88 -23.73
N GLU A 339 -22.72 6.39 -22.68
CA GLU A 339 -22.39 7.81 -22.57
C GLU A 339 -21.29 8.09 -23.59
N PRO A 340 -21.55 8.92 -24.61
CA PRO A 340 -20.55 9.27 -25.59
C PRO A 340 -19.39 9.99 -24.88
N THR A 341 -18.17 9.63 -25.28
CA THR A 341 -16.97 10.40 -24.97
C THR A 341 -17.24 11.91 -25.11
N PRO A 342 -16.83 12.76 -24.16
CA PRO A 342 -16.91 14.21 -24.32
C PRO A 342 -15.76 14.67 -25.23
N LEU A 343 -15.87 14.29 -26.50
CA LEU A 343 -15.04 14.78 -27.60
C LEU A 343 -15.97 15.15 -28.77
N LYS A 344 -16.89 16.06 -28.47
CA LYS A 344 -17.43 16.98 -29.46
C LYS A 344 -17.26 18.39 -28.91
N SER A 345 -16.13 18.99 -29.25
CA SER A 345 -16.01 20.44 -29.32
C SER A 345 -17.15 20.99 -30.18
N PRO A 346 -17.91 22.02 -29.74
CA PRO A 346 -18.81 22.71 -30.64
C PRO A 346 -18.00 23.43 -31.74
N PRO A 347 -18.56 23.62 -32.95
CA PRO A 347 -17.87 24.28 -34.03
C PRO A 347 -17.58 25.74 -33.67
N VAL A 348 -16.38 26.18 -34.00
CA VAL A 348 -15.95 27.59 -33.98
C VAL A 348 -16.93 28.39 -34.85
N SER A 349 -17.82 29.13 -34.20
CA SER A 349 -18.60 30.18 -34.85
C SER A 349 -17.68 31.37 -35.09
N ALA A 350 -17.19 31.48 -36.32
CA ALA A 350 -16.68 32.73 -36.86
C ALA A 350 -17.86 33.71 -37.08
N ARG A 351 -17.78 34.90 -36.44
CA ARG A 351 -18.37 36.18 -36.87
C ARG A 351 -17.68 37.26 -36.03
N SER A 352 -16.67 37.93 -36.60
CA SER A 352 -16.78 39.14 -37.42
C SER A 352 -16.69 40.41 -36.56
N MET A 353 -15.66 41.19 -36.86
CA MET A 353 -15.44 42.60 -36.54
C MET A 353 -16.72 43.45 -36.54
N SER A 354 -16.81 44.39 -35.60
CA SER A 354 -17.06 45.83 -35.88
C SER A 354 -17.10 46.64 -34.57
N GLN A 355 -16.24 47.68 -34.49
CA GLN A 355 -16.47 49.05 -33.96
C GLN A 355 -17.04 49.20 -32.52
N VAL A 356 -16.52 50.01 -31.60
CA VAL A 356 -15.84 51.34 -31.62
C VAL A 356 -14.86 51.38 -30.44
#